data_AF-A0A6A8QN72-F1
#
_entry.id   AF-A0A6A8QN72-F1
#
_cell.length_a   1.000
_cell.length_b   1.000
_cell.length_c   1.000
_cell.angle_alpha   90.00
_cell.angle_beta   90.00
_cell.angle_gamma   90.00
#
_symmetry.space_group_name_H-M   'P 1'
#
loop_
_entity.id
_entity.type
_entity.pdbx_description
1 polymer ?
#
loop_
_entity_poly.entity_id
_entity_poly.type
_entity_poly.pdbx_seq_one_letter_code
_entity_poly.pdbx_strand_id
1 'polypeptide(L)'
;RPPRPAASGTGHATSPPPSAPLPPLPGIDTAAGLARAGGNAATYVGLLRRFATGQRRTADEIRRAIGRGERTQAERLAHTIKGLAGTIGADAMAETALRLERAISGSGGRDAIEAGIAELEAGLGEIASMIADRLPGPPPPGRPDPAGPGAGNGEGGPKPDAAHLNAARLNAVCLRLRDLLAEDDARARTLAGENAPLLEEAFPVEIPAIRNAIDRFDYESALAALEEAMESHAVAQ
;
A
#
# COMPACT_ATOMS: atom_id res chain seq x y z
N ARG A 1 13.31 41.21 -54.16
CA ARG A 1 12.01 40.69 -53.66
C ARG A 1 12.33 39.52 -52.72
N PRO A 2 11.93 39.57 -51.44
CA PRO A 2 12.50 38.75 -50.37
C PRO A 2 11.87 37.35 -50.25
N PRO A 3 12.58 36.35 -49.69
CA PRO A 3 11.97 35.15 -49.13
C PRO A 3 11.27 35.45 -47.78
N ARG A 4 10.17 34.73 -47.54
CA ARG A 4 9.23 34.88 -46.41
C ARG A 4 9.88 34.59 -45.05
N PRO A 5 9.36 35.19 -43.95
CA PRO A 5 9.90 35.02 -42.60
C PRO A 5 9.62 33.62 -42.03
N ALA A 6 10.58 33.13 -41.25
CA ALA A 6 10.41 31.97 -40.37
C ALA A 6 9.36 32.30 -39.30
N ALA A 7 8.30 31.51 -39.24
CA ALA A 7 7.35 31.54 -38.14
C ALA A 7 7.88 30.62 -37.03
N SER A 8 8.35 31.25 -35.95
CA SER A 8 8.46 30.63 -34.63
C SER A 8 7.09 30.10 -34.20
N GLY A 9 6.96 28.78 -34.14
CA GLY A 9 5.82 28.09 -33.53
C GLY A 9 6.11 27.72 -32.09
N THR A 10 6.26 28.71 -31.22
CA THR A 10 6.08 28.53 -29.77
C THR A 10 4.60 28.26 -29.54
N GLY A 11 4.27 26.99 -29.27
CA GLY A 11 2.88 26.53 -29.15
C GLY A 11 2.71 25.55 -28.02
N HIS A 12 2.82 26.08 -26.79
CA HIS A 12 2.16 25.59 -25.58
C HIS A 12 2.21 24.07 -25.32
N ALA A 13 3.23 23.68 -24.58
CA ALA A 13 3.10 22.57 -23.64
C ALA A 13 1.84 22.82 -22.81
N THR A 14 0.85 21.96 -22.97
CA THR A 14 -0.34 21.89 -22.14
C THR A 14 0.11 21.54 -20.72
N SER A 15 0.37 22.58 -19.92
CA SER A 15 0.41 22.42 -18.47
C SER A 15 -0.96 21.92 -18.03
N PRO A 16 -1.04 20.78 -17.32
CA PRO A 16 -2.28 20.39 -16.68
C PRO A 16 -2.70 21.49 -15.68
N PRO A 17 -4.01 21.66 -15.43
CA PRO A 17 -4.54 22.73 -14.60
C PRO A 17 -3.91 22.69 -13.19
N PRO A 18 -3.79 23.84 -12.50
CA PRO A 18 -3.31 23.88 -11.13
C PRO A 18 -4.25 23.05 -10.26
N SER A 19 -3.80 21.85 -9.89
CA SER A 19 -4.42 21.05 -8.85
C SER A 19 -4.52 21.90 -7.59
N ALA A 20 -5.67 21.83 -6.91
CA ALA A 20 -5.94 22.59 -5.69
C ALA A 20 -4.71 22.58 -4.76
N PRO A 21 -4.28 23.74 -4.23
CA PRO A 21 -3.09 23.83 -3.40
C PRO A 21 -3.31 22.96 -2.17
N LEU A 22 -2.53 21.89 -2.04
CA LEU A 22 -2.47 21.11 -0.82
C LEU A 22 -1.98 22.04 0.30
N PRO A 23 -2.53 21.90 1.52
CA PRO A 23 -2.00 22.64 2.65
C PRO A 23 -0.50 22.31 2.80
N PRO A 24 0.35 23.30 3.14
CA PRO A 24 1.75 23.02 3.38
C PRO A 24 1.87 21.99 4.49
N LEU A 25 2.63 20.93 4.23
CA LEU A 25 2.95 19.86 5.18
C LEU A 25 4.42 20.04 5.58
N PRO A 26 4.70 20.67 6.74
CA PRO A 26 6.07 20.85 7.21
C PRO A 26 6.85 19.53 7.22
N GLY A 27 8.06 19.52 6.66
CA GLY A 27 8.87 18.30 6.56
C GLY A 27 8.50 17.34 5.42
N ILE A 28 7.50 17.68 4.60
CA ILE A 28 7.17 16.96 3.37
C ILE A 28 7.23 17.93 2.20
N ASP A 29 8.13 17.67 1.25
CA ASP A 29 8.13 18.37 -0.03
C ASP A 29 6.94 17.90 -0.88
N THR A 30 5.81 18.60 -0.71
CA THR A 30 4.58 18.33 -1.45
C THR A 30 4.75 18.54 -2.95
N ALA A 31 5.67 19.41 -3.39
CA ALA A 31 5.90 19.67 -4.81
C ALA A 31 6.64 18.49 -5.46
N ALA A 32 7.70 18.01 -4.80
CA ALA A 32 8.45 16.86 -5.25
C ALA A 32 7.65 15.55 -5.12
N GLY A 33 6.84 15.40 -4.06
CA GLY A 33 5.91 14.28 -3.91
C GLY A 33 4.81 14.26 -4.97
N LEU A 34 4.22 15.42 -5.28
CA LEU A 34 3.20 15.54 -6.32
C LEU A 34 3.76 15.28 -7.73
N ALA A 35 4.98 15.74 -8.01
CA ALA A 35 5.67 15.43 -9.27
C ALA A 35 5.89 13.92 -9.45
N ARG A 36 6.29 13.21 -8.37
CA ARG A 36 6.43 11.75 -8.38
C ARG A 36 5.09 11.01 -8.50
N ALA A 37 4.00 11.61 -8.02
CA ALA A 37 2.63 11.10 -8.19
C ALA A 37 1.99 11.43 -9.56
N GLY A 38 2.78 11.89 -10.54
CA GLY A 38 2.30 12.21 -11.88
C GLY A 38 1.42 13.46 -11.94
N GLY A 39 1.56 14.38 -10.98
CA GLY A 39 0.82 15.65 -10.94
C GLY A 39 -0.62 15.51 -10.40
N ASN A 40 -1.03 14.34 -9.93
CA ASN A 40 -2.39 14.11 -9.43
C ASN A 40 -2.46 14.27 -7.90
N ALA A 41 -3.07 15.37 -7.45
CA ALA A 41 -3.21 15.67 -6.03
C ALA A 41 -4.05 14.63 -5.27
N ALA A 42 -5.09 14.05 -5.89
CA ALA A 42 -5.92 13.02 -5.25
C ALA A 42 -5.13 11.71 -5.03
N THR A 43 -4.31 11.32 -6.02
CA THR A 43 -3.41 10.16 -5.89
C THR A 43 -2.36 10.42 -4.80
N TYR A 44 -1.78 11.62 -4.79
CA TYR A 44 -0.76 11.99 -3.79
C TYR A 44 -1.33 12.02 -2.36
N VAL A 45 -2.54 12.55 -2.15
CA VAL A 45 -3.24 12.49 -0.86
C VAL A 45 -3.53 11.03 -0.45
N GLY A 46 -3.94 10.19 -1.40
CA GLY A 46 -4.11 8.76 -1.15
C GLY A 46 -2.81 8.08 -0.69
N LEU A 47 -1.69 8.42 -1.32
CA LEU A 47 -0.37 7.92 -0.96
C LEU A 47 0.07 8.37 0.44
N LEU A 48 -0.11 9.66 0.76
CA LEU A 48 0.17 10.21 2.10
C LEU A 48 -0.63 9.47 3.18
N ARG A 49 -1.92 9.22 2.95
CA ARG A 49 -2.77 8.48 3.90
C ARG A 49 -2.32 7.03 4.06
N ARG A 50 -1.99 6.34 2.96
CA ARG A 50 -1.48 4.96 3.01
C ARG A 50 -0.15 4.87 3.76
N PHE A 51 0.73 5.84 3.56
CA PHE A 51 1.97 5.95 4.32
C PHE A 51 1.67 6.09 5.81
N ALA A 52 0.79 7.03 6.18
CA ALA A 52 0.38 7.27 7.57
C ALA A 52 -0.28 6.04 8.24
N THR A 53 -1.08 5.26 7.52
CA THR A 53 -1.74 4.07 8.08
C THR A 53 -0.87 2.82 8.04
N GLY A 54 -0.11 2.63 6.96
CA GLY A 54 0.62 1.39 6.66
C GLY A 54 1.92 1.26 7.43
N GLN A 55 2.59 2.36 7.78
CA GLN A 55 3.90 2.33 8.42
C GLN A 55 3.86 2.34 9.96
N ARG A 56 2.67 2.43 10.57
CA ARG A 56 2.53 2.48 12.04
C ARG A 56 3.08 1.26 12.76
N ARG A 57 3.06 0.09 12.11
CA ARG A 57 3.54 -1.18 12.68
C ARG A 57 4.99 -1.49 12.33
N THR A 58 5.58 -0.75 11.39
CA THR A 58 6.87 -1.10 10.83
C THR A 58 8.00 -0.88 11.83
N ALA A 59 7.91 0.11 12.72
CA ALA A 59 8.85 0.26 13.84
C ALA A 59 8.83 -0.97 14.77
N ASP A 60 7.63 -1.46 15.12
CA ASP A 60 7.48 -2.68 15.91
C ASP A 60 7.97 -3.94 15.19
N GLU A 61 7.75 -4.04 13.88
CA GLU A 61 8.25 -5.15 13.06
C GLU A 61 9.78 -5.15 13.01
N ILE A 62 10.41 -3.99 12.85
CA ILE A 62 11.88 -3.86 12.93
C ILE A 62 12.37 -4.28 14.31
N ARG A 63 11.74 -3.79 15.38
CA ARG A 63 12.09 -4.14 16.78
C ARG A 63 12.00 -5.66 17.02
N ARG A 64 10.93 -6.29 16.55
CA ARG A 64 10.74 -7.77 16.63
C ARG A 64 11.80 -8.52 15.82
N ALA A 65 12.06 -8.09 14.59
CA ALA A 65 13.08 -8.72 13.74
C ALA A 65 14.47 -8.65 14.38
N ILE A 66 14.83 -7.51 14.98
CA ILE A 66 16.09 -7.36 15.73
C ILE A 66 16.12 -8.27 16.97
N GLY A 67 15.01 -8.36 17.72
CA GLY A 67 14.89 -9.25 18.87
C GLY A 67 15.06 -10.74 18.51
N ARG A 68 14.58 -11.15 17.34
CA ARG A 68 14.72 -12.52 16.79
C ARG A 68 16.07 -12.78 16.10
N GLY A 69 16.93 -11.76 15.97
CA GLY A 69 18.21 -11.87 15.25
C GLY A 69 18.07 -11.82 13.72
N GLU A 70 16.89 -11.51 13.19
CA GLU A 70 16.56 -11.42 11.77
C GLU A 70 17.00 -10.07 11.17
N ARG A 71 18.30 -9.74 11.28
CA ARG A 71 18.84 -8.44 10.85
C ARG A 71 18.54 -8.10 9.39
N THR A 72 18.60 -9.09 8.49
CA THR A 72 18.28 -8.88 7.07
C THR A 72 16.82 -8.49 6.85
N GLN A 73 15.89 -8.99 7.68
CA GLN A 73 14.49 -8.58 7.60
C GLN A 73 14.33 -7.13 8.11
N ALA A 74 14.95 -6.81 9.25
CA ALA A 74 14.96 -5.45 9.81
C ALA A 74 15.53 -4.42 8.83
N GLU A 75 16.63 -4.75 8.14
CA GLU A 75 17.26 -3.92 7.12
C GLU A 75 16.31 -3.65 5.93
N ARG A 76 15.65 -4.69 5.42
CA ARG A 76 14.67 -4.54 4.32
C ARG A 76 13.49 -3.65 4.71
N LEU A 77 13.01 -3.76 5.94
CA LEU A 77 11.92 -2.91 6.45
C LEU A 77 12.36 -1.44 6.52
N ALA A 78 13.56 -1.16 7.05
CA ALA A 78 14.13 0.19 7.05
C ALA A 78 14.34 0.74 5.63
N HIS A 79 14.86 -0.08 4.71
CA HIS A 79 15.01 0.28 3.30
C HIS A 79 13.67 0.61 2.62
N THR A 80 12.63 -0.15 2.95
CA THR A 80 11.28 0.08 2.43
C THR A 80 10.74 1.44 2.89
N ILE A 81 10.87 1.76 4.18
CA ILE A 81 10.45 3.08 4.68
C ILE A 81 11.21 4.21 4.00
N LYS A 82 12.52 4.07 3.83
CA LYS A 82 13.34 5.07 3.11
C LYS A 82 12.78 5.35 1.72
N GLY A 83 12.47 4.31 0.95
CA GLY A 83 11.90 4.45 -0.39
C GLY A 83 10.53 5.12 -0.38
N LEU A 84 9.67 4.72 0.56
CA LEU A 84 8.34 5.31 0.70
C LEU A 84 8.38 6.77 1.15
N ALA A 85 9.26 7.11 2.10
CA ALA A 85 9.50 8.46 2.58
C ALA A 85 10.01 9.37 1.44
N GLY A 86 10.96 8.89 0.64
CA GLY A 86 11.43 9.62 -0.55
C GLY A 86 10.35 9.79 -1.62
N THR A 87 9.40 8.85 -1.71
CA THR A 87 8.28 8.97 -2.66
C THR A 87 7.30 10.07 -2.26
N ILE A 88 7.02 10.21 -0.96
CA ILE A 88 6.13 11.27 -0.47
C ILE A 88 6.82 12.63 -0.32
N GLY A 89 8.15 12.70 -0.42
CA GLY A 89 8.94 13.92 -0.21
C GLY A 89 9.31 14.17 1.25
N ALA A 90 9.25 13.15 2.11
CA ALA A 90 9.65 13.22 3.52
C ALA A 90 11.16 12.93 3.64
N ASP A 91 12.00 13.87 3.21
CA ASP A 91 13.45 13.65 3.11
C ASP A 91 14.10 13.40 4.48
N ALA A 92 13.69 14.14 5.52
CA ALA A 92 14.17 13.93 6.89
C ALA A 92 13.85 12.52 7.43
N MET A 93 12.70 11.98 7.03
CA MET A 93 12.32 10.59 7.35
C MET A 93 13.17 9.59 6.56
N ALA A 94 13.43 9.86 5.29
CA ALA A 94 14.30 9.01 4.46
C ALA A 94 15.73 8.95 5.02
N GLU A 95 16.26 10.06 5.53
CA GLU A 95 17.57 10.11 6.21
C GLU A 95 17.58 9.31 7.52
N THR A 96 16.51 9.41 8.32
CA THR A 96 16.35 8.65 9.56
C THR A 96 16.31 7.14 9.28
N ALA A 97 15.53 6.73 8.27
CA ALA A 97 15.47 5.34 7.82
C ALA A 97 16.81 4.84 7.28
N LEU A 98 17.56 5.67 6.55
CA LEU A 98 18.91 5.32 6.07
C LEU A 98 19.91 5.14 7.22
N ARG A 99 19.83 5.97 8.26
CA ARG A 99 20.68 5.83 9.45
C ARG A 99 20.38 4.53 10.19
N LEU A 100 19.10 4.18 10.33
CA LEU A 100 18.68 2.91 10.91
C LEU A 100 19.12 1.72 10.05
N GLU A 101 18.94 1.77 8.72
CA GLU A 101 19.42 0.77 7.77
C GLU A 101 20.92 0.50 7.95
N ARG A 102 21.73 1.56 8.04
CA ARG A 102 23.18 1.46 8.28
C ARG A 102 23.53 0.93 9.67
N ALA A 103 22.78 1.30 10.70
CA ALA A 103 23.00 0.79 12.05
C ALA A 103 22.72 -0.72 12.13
N ILE A 104 21.72 -1.20 11.39
CA ILE A 104 21.37 -2.62 11.33
C ILE A 104 22.42 -3.43 10.53
N SER A 105 22.88 -2.92 9.38
CA SER A 105 23.84 -3.62 8.52
C SER A 105 25.29 -3.54 9.02
N GLY A 106 25.68 -2.43 9.65
CA GLY A 106 27.06 -2.10 10.04
C GLY A 106 27.56 -2.69 11.37
N SER A 107 26.90 -3.72 11.91
CA SER A 107 27.18 -4.25 13.27
C SER A 107 26.96 -3.23 14.40
N GLY A 108 26.01 -2.30 14.23
CA GLY A 108 25.65 -1.37 15.30
C GLY A 108 25.24 -2.10 16.59
N GLY A 109 25.60 -1.52 17.74
CA GLY A 109 25.13 -2.00 19.03
C GLY A 109 23.60 -1.98 19.10
N ARG A 110 23.00 -2.92 19.84
CA ARG A 110 21.53 -2.99 20.01
C ARG A 110 20.94 -1.64 20.46
N ASP A 111 21.64 -0.90 21.31
CA ASP A 111 21.21 0.41 21.81
C ASP A 111 21.12 1.46 20.69
N ALA A 112 22.07 1.44 19.74
CA ALA A 112 22.05 2.35 18.59
C ALA A 112 20.92 2.02 17.61
N ILE A 113 20.62 0.73 17.44
CA ILE A 113 19.51 0.27 16.61
C ILE A 113 18.18 0.65 17.28
N GLU A 114 18.03 0.43 18.59
CA GLU A 114 16.81 0.79 19.33
C GLU A 114 16.57 2.30 19.32
N ALA A 115 17.63 3.11 19.49
CA ALA A 115 17.54 4.56 19.36
C ALA A 115 17.06 4.98 17.95
N GLY A 116 17.58 4.34 16.90
CA GLY A 116 17.16 4.59 15.52
C GLY A 116 15.71 4.15 15.25
N ILE A 117 15.25 3.05 15.86
CA ILE A 117 13.85 2.61 15.78
C ILE A 117 12.94 3.63 16.47
N ALA A 118 13.29 4.09 17.66
CA ALA A 118 12.51 5.07 18.41
C ALA A 118 12.39 6.41 17.67
N GLU A 119 13.47 6.86 17.02
CA GLU A 119 13.47 8.08 16.21
C GLU A 119 12.60 7.93 14.96
N LEU A 120 12.66 6.78 14.30
CA LEU A 120 11.79 6.47 13.17
C LEU A 120 10.32 6.44 13.58
N GLU A 121 10.02 5.81 14.71
CA GLU A 121 8.67 5.72 15.28
C GLU A 121 8.10 7.10 15.61
N ALA A 122 8.89 7.96 16.24
CA ALA A 122 8.51 9.34 16.54
C ALA A 122 8.22 10.12 15.26
N GLY A 123 9.12 10.07 14.27
CA GLY A 123 8.90 10.75 12.99
C GLY A 123 7.67 10.23 12.24
N LEU A 124 7.38 8.93 12.33
CA LEU A 124 6.23 8.32 11.67
C LEU A 124 4.94 8.78 12.33
N GLY A 125 4.95 8.88 13.67
CA GLY A 125 3.86 9.44 14.46
C GLY A 125 3.59 10.91 14.13
N GLU A 126 4.64 11.73 14.03
CA GLU A 126 4.51 13.15 13.68
C GLU A 126 3.92 13.34 12.28
N ILE A 127 4.45 12.63 11.28
CA ILE A 127 3.94 12.69 9.90
C ILE A 127 2.50 12.17 9.84
N ALA A 128 2.20 11.06 10.49
CA ALA A 128 0.85 10.50 10.50
C ALA A 128 -0.17 11.44 11.18
N SER A 129 0.21 12.04 12.31
CA SER A 129 -0.63 13.01 13.01
C SER A 129 -0.86 14.26 12.17
N MET A 130 0.19 14.79 11.53
CA MET A 130 0.10 15.94 10.64
C MET A 130 -0.81 15.66 9.44
N ILE A 131 -0.67 14.48 8.81
CA ILE A 131 -1.53 14.07 7.68
C ILE A 131 -2.99 13.94 8.14
N ALA A 132 -3.23 13.36 9.32
CA ALA A 132 -4.58 13.22 9.87
C ALA A 132 -5.22 14.59 10.18
N ASP A 133 -4.45 15.52 10.73
CA ASP A 133 -4.89 16.88 11.09
C ASP A 133 -5.17 17.76 9.86
N ARG A 134 -4.26 17.71 8.87
CA ARG A 134 -4.30 18.60 7.69
C ARG A 134 -5.08 18.05 6.51
N LEU A 135 -5.36 16.75 6.48
CA LEU A 135 -6.13 16.09 5.42
C LEU A 135 -7.34 15.31 5.99
N PRO A 136 -8.28 15.98 6.69
CA PRO A 136 -9.47 15.33 7.21
C PRO A 136 -10.34 14.80 6.06
N GLY A 137 -10.71 13.52 6.11
CA GLY A 137 -11.63 12.91 5.16
C GLY A 137 -11.42 11.39 5.04
N PRO A 138 -12.46 10.63 4.67
CA PRO A 138 -12.38 9.18 4.60
C PRO A 138 -11.31 8.75 3.58
N PRO A 139 -10.50 7.72 3.87
CA PRO A 139 -9.57 7.17 2.90
C PRO A 139 -10.36 6.74 1.66
N PRO A 140 -9.91 7.08 0.44
CA PRO A 140 -10.52 6.50 -0.76
C PRO A 140 -10.35 4.98 -0.71
N PRO A 141 -11.37 4.20 -1.16
CA PRO A 141 -11.29 2.75 -1.18
C PRO A 141 -10.03 2.31 -1.92
N GLY A 142 -9.25 1.49 -1.23
CA GLY A 142 -7.88 1.15 -1.62
C GLY A 142 -7.83 0.40 -2.94
N ARG A 143 -7.29 1.03 -3.99
CA ARG A 143 -6.53 0.26 -5.00
C ARG A 143 -5.32 -0.35 -4.31
N PRO A 144 -5.09 -1.67 -4.27
CA PRO A 144 -3.78 -2.17 -3.89
C PRO A 144 -2.77 -1.61 -4.90
N ASP A 145 -1.78 -0.85 -4.45
CA ASP A 145 -0.62 -0.54 -5.30
C ASP A 145 0.15 -1.86 -5.46
N PRO A 146 0.37 -2.33 -6.71
CA PRO A 146 1.29 -3.42 -6.94
C PRO A 146 2.71 -2.91 -6.61
N ALA A 147 3.44 -3.73 -5.85
CA ALA A 147 4.89 -3.89 -5.80
C ALA A 147 5.80 -2.70 -6.18
N GLY A 148 6.80 -2.47 -5.32
CA GLY A 148 7.88 -1.49 -5.49
C GLY A 148 8.65 -1.54 -6.81
N PRO A 149 9.62 -0.63 -7.00
CA PRO A 149 10.29 -0.43 -8.28
C PRO A 149 11.20 -1.63 -8.61
N GLY A 150 10.62 -2.62 -9.28
CA GLY A 150 11.34 -3.57 -10.10
C GLY A 150 11.74 -2.88 -11.40
N ALA A 151 13.00 -2.49 -11.50
CA ALA A 151 13.63 -2.21 -12.77
C ALA A 151 13.54 -3.46 -13.65
N GLY A 152 12.93 -3.34 -14.82
CA GLY A 152 12.81 -4.43 -15.78
C GLY A 152 11.99 -4.02 -16.99
N ASN A 153 12.66 -3.45 -17.99
CA ASN A 153 12.11 -3.27 -19.32
C ASN A 153 11.72 -4.64 -19.90
N GLY A 154 10.54 -4.76 -20.52
CA GLY A 154 10.14 -5.98 -21.21
C GLY A 154 8.67 -5.96 -21.68
N GLU A 155 8.49 -5.46 -22.90
CA GLU A 155 7.56 -5.90 -23.95
C GLU A 155 6.08 -6.24 -23.66
N GLY A 156 5.21 -5.71 -24.53
CA GLY A 156 3.77 -5.88 -24.49
C GLY A 156 3.30 -7.33 -24.62
N GLY A 157 2.60 -7.82 -23.60
CA GLY A 157 1.71 -8.96 -23.68
C GLY A 157 0.24 -8.54 -23.85
N PRO A 158 -0.64 -9.41 -24.37
CA PRO A 158 -2.05 -9.09 -24.56
C PRO A 158 -2.70 -8.80 -23.20
N LYS A 159 -3.53 -7.75 -23.15
CA LYS A 159 -4.32 -7.42 -21.96
C LYS A 159 -5.11 -8.65 -21.53
N PRO A 160 -5.01 -9.12 -20.27
CA PRO A 160 -5.83 -10.23 -19.81
C PRO A 160 -7.30 -9.83 -19.90
N ASP A 161 -8.09 -10.68 -20.54
CA ASP A 161 -9.54 -10.51 -20.66
C ASP A 161 -10.15 -10.32 -19.26
N ALA A 162 -11.18 -9.47 -19.16
CA ALA A 162 -11.81 -9.11 -17.89
C ALA A 162 -12.25 -10.33 -17.07
N ALA A 163 -12.60 -11.44 -17.73
CA ALA A 163 -12.93 -12.72 -17.09
C ALA A 163 -11.74 -13.39 -16.39
N HIS A 164 -10.55 -13.37 -17.01
CA HIS A 164 -9.32 -13.93 -16.42
C HIS A 164 -8.84 -13.09 -15.23
N LEU A 165 -9.03 -11.78 -15.31
CA LEU A 165 -8.76 -10.88 -14.19
C LEU A 165 -9.73 -11.12 -13.02
N ASN A 166 -10.99 -11.45 -13.30
CA ASN A 166 -11.98 -11.76 -12.27
C ASN A 166 -11.65 -13.06 -11.54
N ALA A 167 -11.26 -14.12 -12.27
CA ALA A 167 -10.86 -15.41 -11.68
C ALA A 167 -9.60 -15.30 -10.80
N ALA A 168 -8.57 -14.59 -11.27
CA ALA A 168 -7.36 -14.36 -10.47
C ALA A 168 -7.65 -13.54 -9.21
N ARG A 169 -8.53 -12.53 -9.32
CA ARG A 169 -8.95 -11.70 -8.19
C ARG A 169 -9.78 -12.49 -7.18
N LEU A 170 -10.70 -13.32 -7.64
CA LEU A 170 -11.50 -14.21 -6.80
C LEU A 170 -10.60 -15.16 -6.00
N ASN A 171 -9.68 -15.84 -6.67
CA ASN A 171 -8.74 -16.77 -6.02
C ASN A 171 -7.92 -16.08 -4.93
N ALA A 172 -7.39 -14.88 -5.21
CA ALA A 172 -6.64 -14.09 -4.23
C ALA A 172 -7.49 -13.69 -3.02
N VAL A 173 -8.76 -13.33 -3.23
CA VAL A 173 -9.70 -13.01 -2.14
C VAL A 173 -10.00 -14.24 -1.29
N CYS A 174 -10.26 -15.40 -1.91
CA CYS A 174 -10.56 -16.63 -1.18
C CYS A 174 -9.37 -17.11 -0.34
N LEU A 175 -8.16 -17.11 -0.90
CA LEU A 175 -6.95 -17.47 -0.14
C LEU A 175 -6.75 -16.54 1.06
N ARG A 176 -6.95 -15.24 0.85
CA ARG A 176 -6.80 -14.27 1.94
C ARG A 176 -7.88 -14.40 3.00
N LEU A 177 -9.12 -14.70 2.59
CA LEU A 177 -10.22 -14.93 3.52
C LEU A 177 -9.99 -16.20 4.34
N ARG A 178 -9.50 -17.27 3.71
CA ARG A 178 -9.11 -18.51 4.39
C ARG A 178 -8.05 -18.26 5.47
N ASP A 179 -6.98 -17.53 5.13
CA ASP A 179 -5.91 -17.23 6.10
C ASP A 179 -6.44 -16.38 7.27
N LEU A 180 -7.30 -15.39 7.00
CA LEU A 180 -7.90 -14.56 8.07
C LEU A 180 -8.85 -15.34 8.97
N LEU A 181 -9.62 -16.27 8.40
CA LEU A 181 -10.52 -17.14 9.16
C LEU A 181 -9.74 -18.15 10.01
N ALA A 182 -8.63 -18.70 9.49
CA ALA A 182 -7.75 -19.59 10.24
C ALA A 182 -7.02 -18.91 11.41
N GLU A 183 -6.83 -17.59 11.34
CA GLU A 183 -6.24 -16.76 12.40
C GLU A 183 -7.30 -16.12 13.35
N ASP A 184 -8.59 -16.47 13.21
CA ASP A 184 -9.71 -15.85 13.94
C ASP A 184 -9.74 -14.30 13.82
N ASP A 185 -9.22 -13.75 12.71
CA ASP A 185 -9.05 -12.30 12.53
C ASP A 185 -10.37 -11.66 12.10
N ALA A 186 -10.86 -10.70 12.90
CA ALA A 186 -12.07 -9.92 12.62
C ALA A 186 -12.03 -9.16 11.28
N ARG A 187 -10.85 -8.99 10.67
CA ARG A 187 -10.67 -8.48 9.31
C ARG A 187 -11.32 -9.36 8.24
N ALA A 188 -11.58 -10.64 8.52
CA ALA A 188 -12.32 -11.53 7.61
C ALA A 188 -13.68 -10.92 7.21
N ARG A 189 -14.38 -10.31 8.16
CA ARG A 189 -15.67 -9.63 7.92
C ARG A 189 -15.54 -8.47 6.97
N THR A 190 -14.52 -7.64 7.16
CA THR A 190 -14.24 -6.49 6.29
C THR A 190 -13.92 -6.96 4.87
N LEU A 191 -13.06 -7.97 4.74
CA LEU A 191 -12.65 -8.50 3.44
C LEU A 191 -13.83 -9.14 2.68
N ALA A 192 -14.66 -9.93 3.38
CA ALA A 192 -15.86 -10.53 2.80
C ALA A 192 -16.89 -9.48 2.36
N GLY A 193 -17.07 -8.42 3.16
CA GLY A 193 -17.97 -7.31 2.81
C GLY A 193 -17.48 -6.47 1.63
N GLU A 194 -16.19 -6.16 1.58
CA GLU A 194 -15.58 -5.38 0.49
C GLU A 194 -15.62 -6.10 -0.87
N ASN A 195 -15.61 -7.43 -0.84
CA ASN A 195 -15.63 -8.27 -2.04
C ASN A 195 -16.95 -9.03 -2.22
N ALA A 196 -18.03 -8.62 -1.53
CA ALA A 196 -19.32 -9.28 -1.60
C ALA A 196 -19.85 -9.50 -3.03
N PRO A 197 -19.79 -8.52 -3.97
CA PRO A 197 -20.29 -8.74 -5.33
C PRO A 197 -19.52 -9.84 -6.08
N LEU A 198 -18.21 -9.91 -5.86
CA LEU A 198 -17.33 -10.89 -6.50
C LEU A 198 -17.55 -12.30 -5.93
N LEU A 199 -17.74 -12.37 -4.61
CA LEU A 199 -17.99 -13.60 -3.89
C LEU A 199 -19.40 -14.14 -4.17
N GLU A 200 -20.42 -13.27 -4.26
CA GLU A 200 -21.80 -13.63 -4.60
C GLU A 200 -21.95 -14.08 -6.05
N GLU A 201 -21.16 -13.52 -6.98
CA GLU A 201 -21.11 -13.97 -8.38
C GLU A 201 -20.50 -15.37 -8.51
N ALA A 202 -19.51 -15.70 -7.69
CA ALA A 202 -18.79 -16.97 -7.75
C ALA A 202 -19.40 -18.10 -6.88
N PHE A 203 -19.90 -17.76 -5.69
CA PHE A 203 -20.40 -18.72 -4.70
C PHE A 203 -21.77 -18.27 -4.15
N PRO A 204 -22.81 -18.16 -5.01
CA PRO A 204 -24.11 -17.62 -4.60
C PRO A 204 -24.80 -18.44 -3.50
N VAL A 205 -24.43 -19.73 -3.32
CA VAL A 205 -25.04 -20.63 -2.35
C VAL A 205 -24.28 -20.60 -1.01
N GLU A 206 -22.96 -20.47 -1.05
CA GLU A 206 -22.07 -20.66 0.10
C GLU A 206 -21.77 -19.34 0.83
N ILE A 207 -21.73 -18.20 0.12
CA ILE A 207 -21.46 -16.88 0.73
C ILE A 207 -22.43 -16.50 1.85
N PRO A 208 -23.75 -16.71 1.74
CA PRO A 208 -24.65 -16.39 2.84
C PRO A 208 -24.32 -17.17 4.13
N ALA A 209 -23.90 -18.42 4.00
CA ALA A 209 -23.49 -19.25 5.15
C ALA A 209 -22.17 -18.74 5.76
N ILE A 210 -21.17 -18.46 4.92
CA ILE A 210 -19.87 -17.91 5.34
C ILE A 210 -20.04 -16.56 6.07
N ARG A 211 -20.86 -15.65 5.52
CA ARG A 211 -21.12 -14.34 6.14
C ARG A 211 -21.83 -14.46 7.49
N ASN A 212 -22.83 -15.33 7.58
CA ASN A 212 -23.55 -15.58 8.83
C ASN A 212 -22.61 -16.14 9.91
N ALA A 213 -21.76 -17.11 9.54
CA ALA A 213 -20.75 -17.66 10.45
C ALA A 213 -19.76 -16.58 10.93
N ILE A 214 -19.25 -15.73 10.02
CA ILE A 214 -18.39 -14.59 10.38
C ILE A 214 -19.09 -13.59 11.30
N ASP A 215 -20.36 -13.26 11.04
CA ASP A 215 -21.15 -12.33 11.87
C ASP A 215 -21.42 -12.89 13.28
N ARG A 216 -21.44 -14.22 13.41
CA ARG A 216 -21.57 -14.94 14.68
C ARG A 216 -20.22 -15.21 15.35
N PHE A 217 -19.11 -14.73 14.80
CA PHE A 217 -17.74 -15.00 15.24
C PHE A 217 -17.37 -16.50 15.21
N ASP A 218 -18.07 -17.27 14.37
CA ASP A 218 -17.85 -18.70 14.14
C ASP A 218 -16.91 -18.87 12.93
N TYR A 219 -15.63 -18.55 13.13
CA TYR A 219 -14.64 -18.54 12.06
C TYR A 219 -14.29 -19.95 11.55
N GLU A 220 -14.42 -20.96 12.41
CA GLU A 220 -14.22 -22.37 12.06
C GLU A 220 -15.27 -22.84 11.05
N SER A 221 -16.56 -22.56 11.32
CA SER A 221 -17.63 -22.89 10.36
C SER A 221 -17.52 -22.07 9.07
N ALA A 222 -17.10 -20.80 9.17
CA ALA A 222 -16.88 -19.96 8.00
C ALA A 222 -15.73 -20.48 7.12
N LEU A 223 -14.64 -20.97 7.74
CA LEU A 223 -13.48 -21.53 7.05
C LEU A 223 -13.87 -22.81 6.30
N ALA A 224 -14.56 -23.73 6.97
CA ALA A 224 -15.01 -24.98 6.36
C ALA A 224 -15.92 -24.73 5.14
N ALA A 225 -16.87 -23.80 5.27
CA ALA A 225 -17.76 -23.44 4.17
C ALA A 225 -17.02 -22.76 3.00
N LEU A 226 -15.96 -21.98 3.26
CA LEU A 226 -15.13 -21.38 2.22
C LEU A 226 -14.28 -22.41 1.49
N GLU A 227 -13.71 -23.38 2.20
CA GLU A 227 -12.92 -24.47 1.59
C GLU A 227 -13.78 -25.36 0.69
N GLU A 228 -14.98 -25.73 1.15
CA GLU A 228 -15.95 -26.49 0.36
C GLU A 228 -16.38 -25.72 -0.90
N ALA A 229 -16.57 -24.40 -0.79
CA ALA A 229 -16.90 -23.55 -1.93
C ALA A 229 -15.76 -23.49 -2.96
N MET A 230 -14.52 -23.34 -2.49
CA MET A 230 -13.33 -23.31 -3.36
C MET A 230 -13.11 -24.65 -4.08
N GLU A 231 -13.30 -25.77 -3.40
CA GLU A 231 -13.21 -27.11 -3.99
C GLU A 231 -14.30 -27.32 -5.06
N SER A 232 -15.55 -26.97 -4.74
CA SER A 232 -16.68 -27.07 -5.67
C SER A 232 -16.49 -26.23 -6.93
N HIS A 233 -15.94 -25.02 -6.79
CA HIS A 233 -15.66 -24.13 -7.93
C HIS A 233 -14.40 -24.52 -8.70
N ALA A 234 -13.41 -25.16 -8.07
CA ALA A 234 -12.22 -25.69 -8.75
C ALA A 234 -12.57 -26.89 -9.66
N VAL A 235 -13.62 -27.65 -9.32
CA VAL A 235 -14.12 -28.77 -10.15
C VAL A 235 -14.99 -28.29 -11.33
N ALA A 236 -15.57 -27.08 -11.23
CA ALA A 236 -16.47 -26.52 -12.24
C ALA A 236 -15.78 -25.71 -13.35
N GLN A 237 -14.46 -25.45 -13.24
CA GLN A 237 -13.62 -24.73 -14.22
C GLN A 237 -12.83 -25.71 -15.09
#